data_AF-A0A060CD76-F1
#
_entry.id   AF-A0A060CD76-F1
#
_cell.length_a   1.000
_cell.length_b   1.000
_cell.length_c   1.000
_cell.angle_alpha   90.00
_cell.angle_beta   90.00
_cell.angle_gamma   90.00
#
_symmetry.space_group_name_H-M   'P 1'
#
loop_
_entity.id
_entity.type
_entity.pdbx_description
1 polymer ?
#
loop_
_entity_poly.entity_id
_entity_poly.type
_entity_poly.pdbx_seq_one_letter_code
_entity_poly.pdbx_strand_id
1 'polypeptide(L)'
;MNGNSNNELVLTGKSADYLGIEGKLRYEARLKAIAEGGLVKTHDYTLIVENADAVTLYLAAATNFVSYNDVSGDAHHRVQASLSNLLQKNYTNIRAAHIKDYQQLFNRLSFQLPVTINSY
;
A
#
# COMPACT_ATOMS: atom_id res chain seq x y z
N MET A 1 14.41 -4.59 -2.43
CA MET A 1 13.18 -4.48 -3.21
C MET A 1 13.59 -4.58 -4.66
N ASN A 2 13.02 -5.51 -5.41
CA ASN A 2 13.47 -5.83 -6.77
C ASN A 2 12.33 -5.56 -7.76
N GLY A 3 12.67 -4.99 -8.90
CA GLY A 3 11.77 -4.80 -10.03
C GLY A 3 11.50 -6.13 -10.75
N ASN A 4 10.28 -6.28 -11.25
CA ASN A 4 9.90 -7.40 -12.11
C ASN A 4 9.41 -6.90 -13.47
N SER A 5 9.20 -7.85 -14.41
CA SER A 5 8.74 -7.57 -15.78
C SER A 5 7.31 -7.01 -15.88
N ASN A 6 6.57 -6.97 -14.78
CA ASN A 6 5.19 -6.46 -14.73
C ASN A 6 5.13 -4.98 -14.30
N ASN A 7 6.23 -4.24 -14.39
CA ASN A 7 6.37 -2.87 -13.88
C ASN A 7 6.03 -2.76 -12.39
N GLU A 8 6.42 -3.77 -11.60
CA GLU A 8 6.24 -3.78 -10.16
C GLU A 8 7.58 -3.81 -9.45
N LEU A 9 7.65 -3.13 -8.32
CA LEU A 9 8.69 -3.33 -7.31
C LEU A 9 8.15 -4.28 -6.25
N VAL A 10 8.91 -5.33 -5.93
CA VAL A 10 8.55 -6.35 -4.95
C VAL A 10 9.54 -6.31 -3.78
N LEU A 11 9.03 -6.14 -2.57
CA LEU A 11 9.79 -6.17 -1.33
C LEU A 11 9.31 -7.36 -0.51
N THR A 12 10.22 -8.27 -0.18
CA THR A 12 9.97 -9.36 0.77
C THR A 12 10.94 -9.29 1.93
N GLY A 13 10.55 -9.87 3.07
CA GLY A 13 11.45 -10.00 4.21
C GLY A 13 10.82 -10.70 5.40
N LYS A 14 11.54 -10.68 6.52
CA LYS A 14 11.09 -11.21 7.82
C LYS A 14 11.19 -10.18 8.93
N SER A 15 10.38 -10.33 9.97
CA SER A 15 10.59 -9.59 11.22
C SER A 15 11.95 -9.92 11.82
N ALA A 16 12.55 -8.95 12.51
CA ALA A 16 13.78 -9.16 13.26
C ALA A 16 13.60 -10.19 14.38
N ASP A 17 14.70 -10.83 14.76
CA ASP A 17 14.76 -11.63 15.99
C ASP A 17 14.91 -10.66 17.17
N TYR A 18 14.25 -10.95 18.29
CA TYR A 18 14.22 -10.05 19.45
C TYR A 18 14.33 -10.83 20.75
N LEU A 19 15.29 -10.47 21.61
CA LEU A 19 15.53 -11.11 22.91
C LEU A 19 15.61 -12.65 22.86
N GLY A 20 16.27 -13.19 21.83
CA GLY A 20 16.40 -14.63 21.63
C GLY A 20 15.16 -15.32 21.04
N ILE A 21 14.10 -14.57 20.73
CA ILE A 21 12.90 -15.08 20.06
C ILE A 21 13.06 -14.89 18.55
N GLU A 22 12.93 -15.99 17.80
CA GLU A 22 12.96 -15.98 16.34
C GLU A 22 11.76 -15.21 15.77
N GLY A 23 12.04 -14.27 14.86
CA GLY A 23 11.05 -13.55 14.07
C GLY A 23 10.41 -14.47 13.03
N LYS A 24 9.16 -14.88 13.29
CA LYS A 24 8.39 -15.75 12.37
C LYS A 24 7.48 -15.01 11.40
N LEU A 25 7.35 -13.69 11.52
CA LEU A 25 6.61 -12.92 10.52
C LEU A 25 7.42 -12.85 9.22
N ARG A 26 6.72 -13.05 8.12
CA ARG A 26 7.16 -12.85 6.75
C ARG A 26 6.23 -11.83 6.14
N TYR A 27 6.79 -10.90 5.39
CA TYR A 27 6.03 -9.84 4.74
C TYR A 27 6.37 -9.75 3.27
N GLU A 28 5.38 -9.29 2.51
CA GLU A 28 5.54 -8.90 1.12
C GLU A 28 4.86 -7.53 0.93
N ALA A 29 5.47 -6.67 0.12
CA ALA A 29 4.87 -5.45 -0.39
C ALA A 29 5.16 -5.34 -1.90
N ARG A 30 4.16 -4.90 -2.66
CA ARG A 30 4.25 -4.66 -4.10
C ARG A 30 3.79 -3.27 -4.44
N LEU A 31 4.62 -2.55 -5.18
CA LEU A 31 4.29 -1.27 -5.78
C LEU A 31 4.15 -1.43 -7.29
N LYS A 32 3.04 -0.99 -7.87
CA LYS A 32 2.83 -0.94 -9.32
C LYS A 32 2.51 0.48 -9.75
N ALA A 33 3.12 0.94 -10.84
CA ALA A 33 2.78 2.22 -11.43
C ALA A 33 1.93 2.04 -12.70
N ILE A 34 0.87 2.83 -12.80
CA ILE A 34 0.09 3.00 -14.02
C ILE A 34 0.21 4.46 -14.43
N ALA A 35 0.75 4.71 -15.61
CA ALA A 35 0.90 6.05 -16.18
C ALA A 35 -0.24 6.35 -17.16
N GLU A 36 -0.64 7.62 -17.20
CA GLU A 36 -1.43 8.22 -18.27
C GLU A 36 -0.45 8.88 -19.25
N GLY A 37 -0.37 8.34 -20.46
CA GLY A 37 0.72 8.67 -21.38
C GLY A 37 2.08 8.12 -20.92
N GLY A 38 3.13 8.45 -21.67
CA GLY A 38 4.51 8.07 -21.34
C GLY A 38 4.79 6.56 -21.29
N LEU A 39 5.83 6.20 -20.54
CA LEU A 39 6.28 4.82 -20.35
C LEU A 39 6.63 4.56 -18.88
N VAL A 40 6.28 3.36 -18.41
CA VAL A 40 6.74 2.80 -17.13
C VAL A 40 7.65 1.61 -17.42
N LYS A 41 8.82 1.57 -16.78
CA LYS A 41 9.73 0.42 -16.82
C LYS A 41 10.37 0.19 -15.46
N THR A 42 10.83 -1.02 -15.22
CA THR A 42 11.66 -1.38 -14.07
C THR A 42 13.10 -1.63 -14.53
N HIS A 43 14.07 -1.22 -13.71
CA HIS A 43 15.48 -1.52 -13.89
C HIS A 43 16.10 -1.81 -12.54
N ASP A 44 16.51 -3.06 -12.32
CA ASP A 44 17.00 -3.59 -11.05
C ASP A 44 16.07 -3.29 -9.87
N TYR A 45 16.40 -2.30 -9.04
CA TYR A 45 15.66 -1.88 -7.86
C TYR A 45 14.89 -0.56 -8.08
N THR A 46 14.83 -0.07 -9.32
CA THR A 46 14.26 1.22 -9.68
C THR A 46 13.01 1.04 -10.55
N LEU A 47 11.95 1.77 -10.22
CA LEU A 47 10.80 1.97 -11.09
C LEU A 47 10.95 3.35 -11.73
N ILE A 48 10.94 3.37 -13.06
CA ILE A 48 11.21 4.56 -13.87
C ILE A 48 9.92 4.90 -14.62
N VAL A 49 9.49 6.16 -14.51
CA VAL A 49 8.40 6.72 -15.32
C VAL A 49 8.96 7.85 -16.17
N GLU A 50 8.72 7.79 -17.48
CA GLU A 50 9.24 8.75 -18.46
C GLU A 50 8.08 9.35 -19.25
N ASN A 51 8.05 10.68 -19.37
CA ASN A 51 7.11 11.44 -20.21
C ASN A 51 5.62 11.15 -19.97
N ALA A 52 5.22 10.86 -18.73
CA ALA A 52 3.82 10.65 -18.35
C ALA A 52 3.15 11.97 -17.97
N ASP A 53 1.86 12.10 -18.30
CA ASP A 53 1.03 13.24 -17.89
C ASP A 53 0.61 13.11 -16.42
N ALA A 54 0.31 11.88 -15.99
CA ALA A 54 -0.02 11.52 -14.62
C ALA A 54 0.40 10.08 -14.30
N VAL A 55 0.55 9.77 -13.01
CA VAL A 55 0.88 8.41 -12.53
C VAL A 55 0.05 8.08 -11.32
N THR A 56 -0.60 6.93 -11.35
CA THR A 56 -1.20 6.31 -10.16
C THR A 56 -0.31 5.17 -9.66
N LEU A 57 0.10 5.27 -8.40
CA LEU A 57 0.87 4.22 -7.72
C LEU A 57 -0.07 3.35 -6.86
N TYR A 58 -0.11 2.06 -7.16
CA TYR A 58 -0.83 1.06 -6.38
C TYR A 58 0.16 0.32 -5.47
N LEU A 59 -0.05 0.42 -4.16
CA LEU A 59 0.75 -0.26 -3.15
C LEU A 59 -0.13 -1.25 -2.38
N ALA A 60 0.27 -2.52 -2.36
CA ALA A 60 -0.33 -3.55 -1.54
C ALA A 60 0.74 -4.21 -0.68
N ALA A 61 0.43 -4.48 0.59
CA ALA A 61 1.34 -5.15 1.50
C ALA A 61 0.57 -6.07 2.46
N ALA A 62 1.18 -7.20 2.81
CA ALA A 62 0.62 -8.14 3.77
C ALA A 62 1.73 -8.90 4.50
N THR A 63 1.36 -9.48 5.64
CA THR A 63 2.18 -10.45 6.37
C THR A 63 1.52 -11.83 6.35
N ASN A 64 2.25 -12.84 6.79
CA ASN A 64 1.73 -14.19 7.11
C ASN A 64 0.94 -14.25 8.44
N PHE A 65 0.74 -13.13 9.15
CA PHE A 65 0.02 -13.11 10.42
C PHE A 65 -1.44 -13.54 10.25
N VAL A 66 -1.92 -14.45 11.09
CA VAL A 66 -3.34 -14.82 11.17
C VAL A 66 -3.88 -14.43 12.55
N SER A 67 -3.17 -14.81 13.61
CA SER A 67 -3.52 -14.50 14.99
C SER A 67 -2.26 -14.50 15.87
N TYR A 68 -2.42 -14.23 17.17
CA TYR A 68 -1.30 -14.18 18.13
C TYR A 68 -0.48 -15.48 18.21
N ASN A 69 -1.09 -16.63 17.92
CA ASN A 69 -0.45 -17.94 17.94
C ASN A 69 -0.39 -18.62 16.56
N ASP A 70 -0.72 -17.89 15.49
CA ASP A 70 -0.77 -18.43 14.14
C ASP A 70 -0.16 -17.44 13.12
N VAL A 71 0.92 -17.89 12.48
CA VAL A 71 1.63 -17.18 11.40
C VAL A 71 1.73 -18.05 10.14
N SER A 72 0.76 -18.95 9.95
CA SER A 72 0.68 -19.86 8.79
C SER A 72 0.13 -19.19 7.52
N GLY A 73 -0.26 -17.92 7.59
CA GLY A 73 -0.84 -17.21 6.46
C GLY A 73 0.13 -17.07 5.29
N ASP A 74 -0.42 -16.82 4.10
CA ASP A 74 0.37 -16.57 2.90
C ASP A 74 0.38 -15.06 2.57
N ALA A 75 1.51 -14.41 2.86
CA ALA A 75 1.72 -13.00 2.55
C ALA A 75 1.65 -12.72 1.04
N HIS A 76 2.24 -13.61 0.22
CA HIS A 76 2.31 -13.47 -1.23
C HIS A 76 0.91 -13.50 -1.84
N HIS A 77 0.12 -14.53 -1.52
CA HIS A 77 -1.24 -14.67 -2.01
C HIS A 77 -2.12 -13.46 -1.61
N ARG A 78 -2.00 -12.98 -0.37
CA ARG A 78 -2.77 -11.81 0.12
C ARG A 78 -2.42 -10.53 -0.63
N VAL A 79 -1.12 -10.29 -0.89
CA VAL A 79 -0.68 -9.12 -1.67
C VAL A 79 -1.18 -9.22 -3.10
N GLN A 80 -1.05 -10.38 -3.75
CA GLN A 80 -1.49 -10.59 -5.13
C GLN A 80 -3.01 -10.40 -5.28
N ALA A 81 -3.80 -10.94 -4.35
CA ALA A 81 -5.25 -10.77 -4.34
C ALA A 81 -5.64 -9.30 -4.16
N SER A 82 -4.98 -8.60 -3.22
CA SER A 82 -5.24 -7.18 -2.94
C SER A 82 -4.88 -6.31 -4.14
N LEU A 83 -3.70 -6.50 -4.72
CA LEU A 83 -3.23 -5.75 -5.87
C LEU A 83 -4.12 -6.01 -7.10
N SER A 84 -4.47 -7.27 -7.39
CA SER A 84 -5.36 -7.61 -8.51
C SER A 84 -6.73 -6.93 -8.39
N ASN A 85 -7.30 -6.86 -7.18
CA ASN A 85 -8.56 -6.17 -6.94
C ASN A 85 -8.45 -4.64 -7.10
N LEU A 86 -7.32 -4.06 -6.71
CA LEU A 86 -7.07 -2.62 -6.90
C LEU A 86 -6.96 -2.27 -8.39
N LEU A 87 -6.29 -3.10 -9.18
CA LEU A 87 -6.05 -2.86 -10.61
C LEU A 87 -7.31 -2.94 -11.48
N GLN A 88 -8.41 -3.49 -10.95
CA GLN A 88 -9.73 -3.48 -11.61
C GLN A 88 -10.48 -2.16 -11.43
N LYS A 89 -9.94 -1.21 -10.65
CA LYS A 89 -10.58 0.08 -10.33
C LYS A 89 -9.67 1.22 -10.74
N ASN A 90 -10.25 2.29 -11.28
CA ASN A 90 -9.50 3.52 -11.52
C ASN A 90 -9.37 4.35 -10.24
N TYR A 91 -8.42 5.30 -10.25
CA TYR A 91 -8.12 6.18 -9.13
C TYR A 91 -9.37 6.92 -8.61
N THR A 92 -10.18 7.49 -9.50
CA THR A 92 -11.36 8.27 -9.13
C THR A 92 -12.35 7.45 -8.31
N ASN A 93 -12.60 6.20 -8.70
CA ASN A 93 -13.49 5.29 -7.98
C ASN A 93 -12.93 4.90 -6.61
N ILE A 94 -11.62 4.59 -6.55
CA ILE A 94 -10.95 4.25 -5.28
C ILE A 94 -11.01 5.45 -4.31
N ARG A 95 -10.69 6.65 -4.80
CA ARG A 95 -10.72 7.88 -4.01
C ARG A 95 -12.12 8.18 -3.47
N ALA A 96 -13.14 8.09 -4.31
CA ALA A 96 -14.53 8.33 -3.90
C ALA A 96 -14.97 7.32 -2.83
N ALA A 97 -14.65 6.03 -3.01
CA ALA A 97 -14.96 5.00 -2.02
C ALA A 97 -14.23 5.24 -0.69
N HIS A 98 -12.94 5.58 -0.73
CA HIS A 98 -12.13 5.87 0.45
C HIS A 98 -12.68 7.09 1.22
N ILE A 99 -12.97 8.19 0.54
CA ILE A 99 -13.53 9.39 1.20
C ILE A 99 -14.85 9.06 1.88
N LYS A 100 -15.75 8.31 1.20
CA LYS A 100 -17.03 7.90 1.77
C LYS A 100 -16.83 7.03 3.02
N ASP A 101 -15.96 6.03 2.98
CA ASP A 101 -15.65 5.15 4.11
C ASP A 101 -15.07 5.92 5.30
N TYR A 102 -14.04 6.74 5.04
CA TYR A 102 -13.41 7.59 6.06
C TYR A 102 -14.42 8.54 6.72
N GLN A 103 -15.23 9.23 5.93
CA GLN A 103 -16.19 10.22 6.42
C GLN A 103 -17.31 9.60 7.27
N GLN A 104 -17.65 8.31 7.08
CA GLN A 104 -18.62 7.62 7.94
C GLN A 104 -18.16 7.53 9.40
N LEU A 105 -16.85 7.51 9.64
CA LEU A 105 -16.27 7.52 10.98
C LEU A 105 -15.92 8.93 11.42
N PHE A 106 -15.21 9.68 10.58
CA PHE A 106 -14.66 10.98 10.95
C PHE A 106 -15.74 12.02 11.25
N ASN A 107 -16.83 12.06 10.46
CA ASN A 107 -17.88 13.06 10.62
C ASN A 107 -18.86 12.74 11.76
N ARG A 108 -18.62 11.70 12.56
CA ARG A 108 -19.47 11.36 13.73
C ARG A 108 -19.39 12.38 14.84
N LEU A 109 -18.30 13.15 14.89
CA LEU A 109 -18.10 14.20 15.87
C LEU A 109 -17.57 15.44 15.17
N SER A 110 -18.22 16.57 15.46
CA SER A 110 -17.71 17.89 15.12
C SER A 110 -17.53 18.65 16.43
N PHE A 111 -16.31 19.15 16.65
CA PHE A 111 -15.97 19.95 17.81
C PHE A 111 -15.20 21.17 17.35
N GLN A 112 -15.75 22.34 17.65
CA GLN A 112 -15.19 23.62 17.26
C GLN A 112 -14.97 24.45 18.51
N LEU A 113 -13.73 24.90 18.71
CA LEU A 113 -13.40 25.92 19.70
C LEU A 113 -13.38 27.30 19.04
N PRO A 114 -13.72 28.38 19.76
CA PRO A 114 -13.52 29.74 19.28
C PRO A 114 -12.04 30.00 18.98
N VAL A 115 -11.77 30.68 17.87
CA VAL A 115 -10.43 31.26 17.62
C VAL A 115 -10.29 32.49 18.50
N THR A 116 -9.22 32.56 19.28
CA THR A 116 -8.91 33.69 20.16
C THR A 116 -7.58 34.32 19.77
N ILE A 117 -7.23 35.46 20.38
CA ILE A 117 -5.95 36.13 20.17
C ILE A 117 -4.72 35.26 20.52
N ASN A 118 -4.92 34.18 21.29
CA ASN A 118 -3.86 33.24 21.67
C ASN A 118 -3.90 31.93 20.88
N SER A 119 -4.72 31.83 19.83
CA SER A 119 -4.73 30.69 18.91
C SER A 119 -3.57 30.85 17.91
N TYR A 120 -2.63 29.91 17.89
CA TYR A 120 -1.51 29.82 16.93
C TYR A 120 -1.73 28.69 15.93
#